data_AF-A0A2E3ZHQ4-F1
#
_entry.id   AF-A0A2E3ZHQ4-F1
#
_cell.length_a   1.000
_cell.length_b   1.000
_cell.length_c   1.000
_cell.angle_alpha   90.00
_cell.angle_beta   90.00
_cell.angle_gamma   90.00
#
_symmetry.space_group_name_H-M   'P 1'
#
loop_
_entity.id
_entity.type
_entity.pdbx_description
1 polymer ?
#
loop_
_entity_poly.entity_id
_entity_poly.type
_entity_poly.pdbx_seq_one_letter_code
_entity_poly.pdbx_strand_id
1 'polypeptide(L)'
;MQPVQGPDGRIYRPMPVTKVTKPQEELRIGRMSKPWKVYGRTLGIVILAFLLVQFLSVGVMGVIEGEPYLTACGILFSAPFLALIAYVQRPKIVDVRVAIPDPRGSHYHAIGPNETLWTPEPTRFRRHIVRDASSLDIPQARSLWAIFAVLITTSLAISLGLWTGIATEILFLIAIIIGIPFFLLGFSIPVMAWWAISKERLGILTRQRDAESWLFLGMMSGFPAIVINSFIFPEIAGILGFDTTNQELMLSLTAVISAPIGEEICKALAVAIFMHQMDGGKRGFQIGFTVGLGFALIENLQYILLSFEAGFTGFALTALIRGIGSIPGHAFWTGITGYAIGFLAGEMREAGKTESEKPDDPSQTWMLFDPNTGQEIQPQDAASSETNALTSAFHQTLESRLQQISLPKIEEIPGGIRPPSSIVMALMCAILGHGLWNGTAVFVPTIVLYVGGSEGASILASLFATLLLVAGVLVLGNALMRGVNGEDKEAKGTHIPTPT
;
A
#
# COMPACT_ATOMS: atom_id res chain seq x y z
N MET A 1 47.50 1.73 -0.54
CA MET A 1 48.21 0.86 0.42
C MET A 1 49.60 0.59 -0.12
N GLN A 2 50.62 0.66 0.73
CA GLN A 2 52.01 0.39 0.33
C GLN A 2 52.25 -1.14 0.17
N PRO A 3 53.14 -1.57 -0.73
CA PRO A 3 53.50 -2.98 -0.87
C PRO A 3 54.13 -3.51 0.43
N VAL A 4 53.81 -4.76 0.82
CA VAL A 4 54.34 -5.40 2.03
C VAL A 4 55.30 -6.51 1.61
N GLN A 5 56.50 -6.54 2.19
CA GLN A 5 57.45 -7.61 1.94
C GLN A 5 57.13 -8.81 2.85
N GLY A 6 56.87 -9.97 2.24
CA GLY A 6 56.56 -11.20 2.96
C GLY A 6 57.82 -11.87 3.54
N PRO A 7 57.64 -12.85 4.45
CA PRO A 7 58.73 -13.60 5.06
C PRO A 7 59.55 -14.46 4.07
N ASP A 8 59.06 -14.61 2.84
CA ASP A 8 59.72 -15.24 1.69
C ASP A 8 60.56 -14.25 0.85
N GLY A 9 60.64 -12.99 1.28
CA GLY A 9 61.37 -11.92 0.58
C GLY A 9 60.62 -11.31 -0.61
N ARG A 10 59.42 -11.80 -0.95
CA ARG A 10 58.62 -11.30 -2.07
C ARG A 10 57.82 -10.07 -1.68
N ILE A 11 57.64 -9.14 -2.62
CA ILE A 11 56.84 -7.93 -2.42
C ILE A 11 55.39 -8.23 -2.81
N TYR A 12 54.51 -8.28 -1.82
CA TYR A 12 53.08 -8.46 -2.02
C TYR A 12 52.44 -7.08 -2.22
N ARG A 13 51.87 -6.88 -3.41
CA ARG A 13 51.03 -5.70 -3.67
C ARG A 13 49.60 -6.04 -3.24
N PRO A 14 48.99 -5.30 -2.30
CA PRO A 14 47.60 -5.52 -1.95
C PRO A 14 46.75 -5.34 -3.20
N MET A 15 45.91 -6.34 -3.49
CA MET A 15 45.02 -6.30 -4.65
C MET A 15 44.07 -5.11 -4.49
N PRO A 16 43.88 -4.27 -5.52
CA PRO A 16 43.00 -3.11 -5.41
C PRO A 16 41.57 -3.58 -5.11
N VAL A 17 40.91 -2.92 -4.15
CA VAL A 17 39.51 -3.19 -3.84
C VAL A 17 38.68 -2.98 -5.10
N THR A 18 37.83 -3.95 -5.42
CA THR A 18 37.01 -3.91 -6.64
C THR A 18 36.08 -2.68 -6.60
N LYS A 19 36.11 -1.89 -7.68
CA LYS A 19 35.27 -0.70 -7.81
C LYS A 19 33.79 -1.09 -7.84
N VAL A 20 32.96 -0.23 -7.25
CA VAL A 20 31.51 -0.37 -7.35
C VAL A 20 31.08 -0.12 -8.79
N THR A 21 30.27 -1.02 -9.32
CA THR A 21 29.71 -0.96 -10.68
C THR A 21 28.20 -1.04 -10.61
N LYS A 22 27.50 -0.48 -11.61
CA LYS A 22 26.06 -0.71 -11.75
C LYS A 22 25.83 -2.17 -12.21
N PRO A 23 24.85 -2.89 -11.63
CA PRO A 23 24.52 -4.23 -12.11
C PRO A 23 23.96 -4.14 -13.54
N GLN A 24 24.27 -5.12 -14.38
CA GLN A 24 23.84 -5.15 -15.80
C GLN A 24 22.35 -5.48 -15.96
N GLU A 25 21.78 -6.18 -14.97
CA GLU A 25 20.35 -6.45 -14.83
C GLU A 25 19.86 -5.87 -13.48
N GLU A 26 18.55 -5.66 -13.30
CA GLU A 26 17.99 -5.31 -12.00
C GLU A 26 18.23 -6.46 -11.00
N LEU A 27 19.39 -6.46 -10.35
CA LEU A 27 19.75 -7.46 -9.35
C LEU A 27 18.85 -7.28 -8.12
N ARG A 28 17.76 -8.03 -8.03
CA ARG A 28 16.79 -7.94 -6.94
C ARG A 28 17.23 -8.81 -5.77
N ILE A 29 17.75 -8.18 -4.72
CA ILE A 29 18.11 -8.88 -3.48
C ILE A 29 17.12 -8.45 -2.40
N GLY A 30 16.29 -9.41 -2.00
CA GLY A 30 15.39 -9.29 -0.86
C GLY A 30 15.97 -9.99 0.37
N ARG A 31 15.57 -9.53 1.55
CA ARG A 31 15.83 -10.21 2.82
C ARG A 31 14.52 -10.79 3.33
N MET A 32 14.61 -11.85 4.14
CA MET A 32 13.45 -12.27 4.94
C MET A 32 13.13 -11.17 5.94
N SER A 33 12.00 -10.51 5.75
CA SER A 33 11.43 -9.58 6.71
C SER A 33 10.70 -10.36 7.82
N LYS A 34 10.59 -9.74 9.01
CA LYS A 34 9.71 -10.26 10.06
C LYS A 34 8.38 -9.50 9.96
N PRO A 35 7.24 -10.16 9.77
CA PRO A 35 5.95 -9.48 9.55
C PRO A 35 5.60 -8.42 10.61
N TRP A 36 5.80 -8.74 11.89
CA TRP A 36 5.53 -7.84 13.01
C TRP A 36 6.46 -6.63 13.10
N LYS A 37 7.65 -6.72 12.50
CA LYS A 37 8.57 -5.57 12.42
C LYS A 37 8.08 -4.55 11.39
N VAL A 38 7.44 -5.02 10.31
CA VAL A 38 6.76 -4.15 9.34
C VAL A 38 5.63 -3.41 10.02
N TYR A 39 4.78 -4.13 10.75
CA TYR A 39 3.69 -3.55 11.53
C TYR A 39 4.15 -2.43 12.47
N GLY A 40 5.13 -2.69 13.35
CA GLY A 40 5.60 -1.68 14.31
C GLY A 40 6.23 -0.46 13.62
N ARG A 41 6.92 -0.66 12.50
CA ARG A 41 7.46 0.45 11.70
C ARG A 41 6.34 1.29 11.08
N THR A 42 5.36 0.65 10.45
CA THR A 42 4.21 1.33 9.84
C THR A 42 3.44 2.12 10.89
N LEU A 43 3.16 1.52 12.06
CA LEU A 43 2.49 2.19 13.18
C LEU A 43 3.21 3.47 13.61
N GLY A 44 4.55 3.41 13.73
CA GLY A 44 5.36 4.60 14.02
C GLY A 44 5.22 5.69 12.96
N ILE A 45 5.24 5.34 11.67
CA ILE A 45 5.04 6.30 10.57
C ILE A 45 3.65 6.92 10.64
N VAL A 46 2.61 6.15 10.96
CA VAL A 46 1.23 6.65 11.07
C VAL A 46 1.10 7.72 12.14
N ILE A 47 1.65 7.48 13.34
CA ILE A 47 1.59 8.45 14.44
C ILE A 47 2.32 9.74 14.05
N LEU A 48 3.49 9.62 13.42
CA LEU A 48 4.26 10.79 12.96
C LEU A 48 3.54 11.55 11.84
N ALA A 49 2.95 10.84 10.88
CA ALA A 49 2.18 11.44 9.81
C ALA A 49 0.92 12.13 10.34
N PHE A 50 0.25 11.54 11.33
CA PHE A 50 -0.88 12.16 12.01
C PHE A 50 -0.50 13.49 12.65
N LEU A 51 0.55 13.50 13.47
CA LEU A 51 1.03 14.73 14.11
C LEU A 51 1.45 15.78 13.07
N LEU A 52 2.13 15.36 12.01
CA LEU A 52 2.50 16.23 10.90
C LEU A 52 1.26 16.88 10.27
N VAL A 53 0.23 16.10 9.92
CA VAL A 53 -1.02 16.62 9.34
C VAL A 53 -1.72 17.60 10.29
N GLN A 54 -1.76 17.31 11.60
CA GLN A 54 -2.34 18.23 12.58
C GLN A 54 -1.60 19.57 12.63
N PHE A 55 -0.26 19.55 12.75
CA PHE A 55 0.52 20.79 12.81
C PHE A 55 0.50 21.59 11.50
N LEU A 56 0.47 20.91 10.35
CA LEU A 56 0.28 21.59 9.07
C LEU A 56 -1.10 22.27 9.00
N SER A 57 -2.14 21.61 9.50
CA SER A 57 -3.50 22.18 9.54
C SER A 57 -3.58 23.40 10.47
N VAL A 58 -2.95 23.34 11.64
CA VAL A 58 -2.82 24.51 12.55
C VAL A 58 -2.06 25.66 11.89
N GLY A 59 -1.01 25.35 11.11
CA GLY A 59 -0.28 26.36 10.35
C GLY A 59 -1.15 27.07 9.33
N VAL A 60 -1.97 26.32 8.58
CA VAL A 60 -2.95 26.89 7.62
C VAL A 60 -4.00 27.73 8.33
N MET A 61 -4.55 27.25 9.44
CA MET A 61 -5.50 27.99 10.28
C MET A 61 -4.92 29.35 10.70
N GLY A 62 -3.68 29.37 11.20
CA GLY A 62 -3.01 30.61 11.57
C GLY A 62 -2.83 31.60 10.40
N VAL A 63 -2.56 31.12 9.19
CA VAL A 63 -2.44 31.98 8.01
C VAL A 63 -3.79 32.59 7.63
N ILE A 64 -4.86 31.80 7.68
CA ILE A 64 -6.20 32.24 7.32
C ILE A 64 -6.75 33.23 8.34
N GLU A 65 -6.54 32.97 9.63
CA GLU A 65 -7.01 33.83 10.73
C GLU A 65 -6.13 35.08 10.93
N GLY A 66 -4.98 35.17 10.25
CA GLY A 66 -4.03 36.27 10.42
C GLY A 66 -3.25 36.20 11.75
N GLU A 67 -3.18 35.02 12.37
CA GLU A 67 -2.54 34.76 13.65
C GLU A 67 -1.10 34.25 13.46
N PRO A 68 -0.08 35.12 13.62
CA PRO A 68 1.31 34.76 13.34
C PRO A 68 1.87 33.70 14.29
N TYR A 69 1.37 33.64 15.52
CA TYR A 69 1.79 32.65 16.52
C TYR A 69 1.36 31.23 16.13
N LEU A 70 0.11 31.05 15.69
CA LEU A 70 -0.39 29.75 15.21
C LEU A 70 0.36 29.29 13.96
N THR A 71 0.61 30.22 13.04
CA THR A 71 1.40 29.96 11.82
C THR A 71 2.80 29.48 12.17
N ALA A 72 3.50 30.21 13.05
CA ALA A 72 4.85 29.86 13.48
C ALA A 72 4.90 28.49 14.19
N CYS A 73 3.93 28.22 15.08
CA CYS A 73 3.80 26.93 15.75
C CYS A 73 3.58 25.79 14.73
N GLY A 74 2.64 25.93 13.80
CA GLY A 74 2.38 24.90 12.79
C GLY A 74 3.63 24.56 11.96
N ILE A 75 4.38 25.57 11.53
CA ILE A 75 5.63 25.37 10.77
C ILE A 75 6.71 24.73 11.65
N LEU A 76 6.98 25.29 12.83
CA LEU A 76 8.08 24.85 13.70
C LEU A 76 7.88 23.43 14.21
N PHE A 77 6.65 23.05 14.56
CA PHE A 77 6.35 21.69 15.02
C PHE A 77 6.20 20.69 13.87
N SER A 78 5.84 21.11 12.65
CA SER A 78 5.81 20.18 11.50
C SER A 78 7.21 19.70 11.07
N ALA A 79 8.23 20.56 11.14
CA ALA A 79 9.60 20.28 10.71
C ALA A 79 10.25 19.03 11.33
N PRO A 80 10.24 18.82 12.67
CA PRO A 80 10.83 17.62 13.28
C PRO A 80 10.11 16.33 12.86
N PHE A 81 8.78 16.34 12.69
CA PHE A 81 8.05 15.16 12.22
C PHE A 81 8.40 14.81 10.78
N LEU A 82 8.48 15.82 9.90
CA LEU A 82 8.91 15.62 8.52
C LEU A 82 10.35 15.05 8.46
N ALA A 83 11.27 15.59 9.25
CA ALA A 83 12.64 15.10 9.34
C ALA A 83 12.70 13.64 9.85
N LEU A 84 11.91 13.30 10.87
CA LEU A 84 11.86 11.95 11.43
C LEU A 84 11.24 10.95 10.44
N ILE A 85 10.18 11.34 9.73
CA ILE A 85 9.58 10.51 8.66
C ILE A 85 10.60 10.25 7.56
N ALA A 86 11.29 11.29 7.08
CA ALA A 86 12.33 11.15 6.07
C ALA A 86 13.47 10.23 6.54
N TYR A 87 13.85 10.32 7.82
CA TYR A 87 14.86 9.44 8.43
C TYR A 87 14.39 7.98 8.51
N VAL A 88 13.14 7.71 8.88
CA VAL A 88 12.58 6.35 8.99
C VAL A 88 12.38 5.70 7.62
N GLN A 89 11.97 6.48 6.61
CA GLN A 89 11.70 6.01 5.24
C GLN A 89 12.95 5.92 4.34
N ARG A 90 14.12 6.35 4.81
CA ARG A 90 15.35 6.35 4.01
C ARG A 90 15.64 4.97 3.40
N PRO A 91 16.07 4.91 2.12
CA PRO A 91 16.33 3.64 1.46
C PRO A 91 17.50 2.93 2.13
N LYS A 92 17.33 1.65 2.44
CA LYS A 92 18.44 0.80 2.86
C LYS A 92 19.22 0.39 1.61
N ILE A 93 20.52 0.63 1.68
CA ILE A 93 21.45 0.29 0.62
C ILE A 93 22.16 -1.01 1.00
N VAL A 94 22.23 -1.95 0.07
CA VAL A 94 22.91 -3.23 0.24
C VAL A 94 24.15 -3.24 -0.66
N ASP A 95 25.30 -3.52 -0.05
CA ASP A 95 26.54 -3.82 -0.76
C ASP A 95 26.50 -5.29 -1.19
N VAL A 96 26.36 -5.50 -2.49
CA VAL A 96 26.25 -6.82 -3.09
C VAL A 96 27.58 -7.17 -3.73
N ARG A 97 28.11 -8.32 -3.36
CA ARG A 97 29.41 -8.82 -3.80
C ARG A 97 29.18 -10.15 -4.50
N VAL A 98 29.41 -10.20 -5.80
CA VAL A 98 29.15 -11.38 -6.64
C VAL A 98 30.48 -11.87 -7.20
N ALA A 99 30.80 -13.15 -6.96
CA ALA A 99 31.89 -13.84 -7.61
C ALA A 99 31.29 -14.75 -8.69
N ILE A 100 31.63 -14.49 -9.95
CA ILE A 100 31.12 -15.26 -11.09
C ILE A 100 32.26 -16.15 -11.60
N PRO A 101 32.07 -17.46 -11.78
CA PRO A 101 33.07 -18.33 -12.40
C PRO A 101 33.52 -17.76 -13.75
N ASP A 102 34.82 -17.58 -13.93
CA ASP A 102 35.42 -17.05 -15.15
C ASP A 102 36.81 -17.69 -15.30
N PRO A 103 37.05 -18.51 -16.34
CA PRO A 103 38.35 -19.14 -16.57
C PRO A 103 39.52 -18.14 -16.67
N ARG A 104 39.26 -16.86 -16.99
CA ARG A 104 40.25 -15.78 -17.02
C ARG A 104 40.31 -14.98 -15.70
N GLY A 105 39.58 -15.42 -14.68
CA GLY A 105 39.46 -14.80 -13.38
C GLY A 105 40.64 -15.06 -12.43
N SER A 106 40.45 -14.68 -11.17
CA SER A 106 41.41 -14.86 -10.08
C SER A 106 40.79 -15.73 -8.99
N HIS A 107 41.63 -16.47 -8.25
CA HIS A 107 41.21 -17.17 -7.03
C HIS A 107 41.15 -16.25 -5.81
N TYR A 108 41.87 -15.12 -5.82
CA TYR A 108 41.92 -14.17 -4.70
C TYR A 108 41.27 -12.86 -5.10
N HIS A 109 40.43 -12.31 -4.23
CA HIS A 109 39.74 -11.02 -4.43
C HIS A 109 39.78 -10.16 -3.17
N ALA A 110 40.25 -8.93 -3.27
CA ALA A 110 40.19 -7.97 -2.15
C ALA A 110 38.77 -7.41 -1.99
N ILE A 111 38.15 -7.70 -0.84
CA ILE A 111 36.77 -7.31 -0.53
C ILE A 111 36.71 -6.04 0.32
N GLY A 112 37.75 -5.79 1.12
CA GLY A 112 37.87 -4.66 2.03
C GLY A 112 39.34 -4.34 2.31
N PRO A 113 39.64 -3.35 3.17
CA PRO A 113 41.01 -2.93 3.42
C PRO A 113 41.93 -4.06 3.91
N ASN A 114 41.38 -4.99 4.70
CA ASN A 114 42.09 -6.13 5.29
C ASN A 114 41.35 -7.46 5.06
N GLU A 115 40.48 -7.54 4.06
CA GLU A 115 39.64 -8.73 3.81
C GLU A 115 39.88 -9.25 2.40
N THR A 116 40.16 -10.56 2.29
CA THR A 116 40.38 -11.23 1.01
C THR A 116 39.46 -12.44 0.90
N LEU A 117 38.74 -12.55 -0.22
CA LEU A 117 37.98 -13.74 -0.59
C LEU A 117 38.91 -14.68 -1.35
N TRP A 118 38.95 -15.94 -0.95
CA TRP A 118 39.52 -17.00 -1.77
C TRP A 118 38.38 -17.87 -2.34
N THR A 119 38.42 -18.14 -3.64
CA THR A 119 37.46 -19.01 -4.34
C THR A 119 38.15 -20.28 -4.85
N PRO A 120 37.50 -21.47 -4.73
CA PRO A 120 38.07 -22.73 -5.21
C PRO A 120 38.34 -22.75 -6.72
N GLU A 121 37.50 -22.04 -7.50
CA GLU A 121 37.65 -21.88 -8.94
C GLU A 121 38.02 -20.43 -9.30
N PRO A 122 38.66 -20.17 -10.46
CA PRO A 122 38.90 -18.83 -10.94
C PRO A 122 37.58 -18.08 -11.11
N THR A 123 37.45 -16.93 -10.46
CA THR A 123 36.22 -16.11 -10.53
C THR A 123 36.53 -14.67 -10.89
N ARG A 124 35.56 -13.98 -11.47
CA ARG A 124 35.56 -12.53 -11.64
C ARG A 124 34.68 -11.92 -10.55
N PHE A 125 35.27 -11.07 -9.73
CA PHE A 125 34.57 -10.40 -8.64
C PHE A 125 33.95 -9.09 -9.11
N ARG A 126 32.68 -8.89 -8.77
CA ARG A 126 31.93 -7.65 -9.04
C ARG A 126 31.28 -7.17 -7.76
N ARG A 127 31.32 -5.85 -7.58
CA ARG A 127 30.70 -5.16 -6.45
C ARG A 127 29.61 -4.23 -6.96
N HIS A 128 28.40 -4.36 -6.43
CA HIS A 128 27.23 -3.58 -6.79
C HIS A 128 26.63 -2.95 -5.54
N ILE A 129 26.23 -1.69 -5.64
CA ILE A 129 25.42 -1.03 -4.62
C ILE A 129 23.99 -1.05 -5.13
N VAL A 130 23.12 -1.80 -4.43
CA VAL A 130 21.72 -1.97 -4.83
C VAL A 130 20.79 -1.55 -3.70
N ARG A 131 19.61 -1.05 -4.05
CA ARG A 131 18.58 -0.74 -3.08
C ARG A 131 17.92 -2.03 -2.58
N ASP A 132 17.58 -2.08 -1.30
CA ASP A 132 16.84 -3.20 -0.72
C ASP A 132 15.51 -3.41 -1.48
N ALA A 133 15.34 -4.61 -2.05
CA ALA A 133 14.17 -5.00 -2.83
C ALA A 133 13.28 -6.01 -2.09
N SER A 134 13.37 -6.07 -0.76
CA SER A 134 12.57 -6.97 0.08
C SER A 134 11.07 -6.86 -0.24
N SER A 135 10.43 -8.01 -0.41
CA SER A 135 9.00 -8.12 -0.62
C SER A 135 8.23 -7.69 0.62
N LEU A 136 7.07 -7.09 0.43
CA LEU A 136 6.13 -6.76 1.50
C LEU A 136 5.70 -8.04 2.23
N ASP A 137 6.00 -8.13 3.52
CA ASP A 137 5.63 -9.25 4.38
C ASP A 137 4.78 -8.77 5.54
N ILE A 138 3.51 -9.19 5.54
CA ILE A 138 2.46 -8.75 6.47
C ILE A 138 1.93 -10.01 7.16
N PRO A 139 1.57 -9.96 8.45
CA PRO A 139 0.91 -11.08 9.11
C PRO A 139 -0.33 -11.53 8.34
N GLN A 140 -0.66 -12.81 8.40
CA GLN A 140 -1.81 -13.37 7.69
C GLN A 140 -3.10 -12.68 8.15
N ALA A 141 -4.02 -12.44 7.20
CA ALA A 141 -5.27 -11.73 7.47
C ALA A 141 -6.07 -12.37 8.62
N ARG A 142 -6.15 -13.70 8.66
CA ARG A 142 -6.85 -14.45 9.71
C ARG A 142 -6.34 -14.15 11.12
N SER A 143 -5.02 -14.00 11.28
CA SER A 143 -4.41 -13.73 12.58
C SER A 143 -4.70 -12.31 13.06
N LEU A 144 -4.71 -11.35 12.13
CA LEU A 144 -5.05 -9.97 12.42
C LEU A 144 -6.53 -9.83 12.82
N TRP A 145 -7.45 -10.49 12.11
CA TRP A 145 -8.86 -10.52 12.47
C TRP A 145 -9.12 -11.23 13.80
N ALA A 146 -8.37 -12.28 14.13
CA ALA A 146 -8.47 -12.92 15.44
C ALA A 146 -8.05 -11.98 16.58
N ILE A 147 -6.95 -11.25 16.42
CA ILE A 147 -6.51 -10.24 17.39
C ILE A 147 -7.58 -9.16 17.55
N PHE A 148 -8.14 -8.68 16.43
CA PHE A 148 -9.20 -7.68 16.45
C PHE A 148 -10.48 -8.20 17.13
N ALA A 149 -10.89 -9.44 16.87
CA ALA A 149 -12.04 -10.05 17.53
C ALA A 149 -11.85 -10.17 19.05
N VAL A 150 -10.64 -10.57 19.49
CA VAL A 150 -10.29 -10.59 20.93
C VAL A 150 -10.33 -9.19 21.53
N LEU A 151 -9.83 -8.19 20.80
CA LEU A 151 -9.84 -6.80 21.24
C LEU A 151 -11.28 -6.29 21.48
N ILE A 152 -12.16 -6.48 20.49
CA ILE A 152 -13.56 -6.04 20.57
C ILE A 152 -14.32 -6.80 21.67
N THR A 153 -14.18 -8.11 21.73
CA THR A 153 -14.86 -8.93 22.75
C THR A 153 -14.39 -8.59 24.17
N THR A 154 -13.09 -8.38 24.37
CA THR A 154 -12.55 -7.93 25.66
C THR A 154 -13.08 -6.55 26.03
N SER A 155 -13.15 -5.62 25.08
CA SER A 155 -13.68 -4.29 25.31
C SER A 155 -15.15 -4.32 25.76
N LEU A 156 -15.98 -5.10 25.06
CA LEU A 156 -17.39 -5.28 25.42
C LEU A 156 -17.56 -5.98 26.78
N ALA A 157 -16.70 -6.94 27.12
CA ALA A 157 -16.73 -7.61 28.42
C ALA A 157 -16.40 -6.64 29.57
N ILE A 158 -15.40 -5.78 29.40
CA ILE A 158 -15.05 -4.73 30.37
C ILE A 158 -16.23 -3.76 30.52
N SER A 159 -16.80 -3.29 29.41
CA SER A 159 -17.98 -2.44 29.43
C SER A 159 -19.16 -3.08 30.17
N LEU A 160 -19.45 -4.35 29.91
CA LEU A 160 -20.54 -5.07 30.56
C LEU A 160 -20.30 -5.22 32.07
N GLY A 161 -19.08 -5.55 32.48
CA GLY A 161 -18.71 -5.63 33.89
C GLY A 161 -18.87 -4.29 34.61
N LEU A 162 -18.41 -3.19 33.99
CA LEU A 162 -18.60 -1.84 34.51
C LEU A 162 -20.09 -1.44 34.61
N TRP A 163 -20.89 -1.79 33.59
CA TRP A 163 -22.31 -1.45 33.57
C TRP A 163 -23.15 -2.25 34.58
N THR A 164 -22.80 -3.51 34.79
CA THR A 164 -23.45 -4.40 35.77
C THR A 164 -22.98 -4.18 37.21
N GLY A 165 -21.97 -3.34 37.42
CA GLY A 165 -21.39 -3.05 38.75
C GLY A 165 -20.50 -4.17 39.30
N ILE A 166 -20.10 -5.13 38.47
CA ILE A 166 -19.25 -6.24 38.89
C ILE A 166 -17.79 -5.78 38.86
N ALA A 167 -17.10 -5.87 40.01
CA ALA A 167 -15.67 -5.56 40.15
C ALA A 167 -15.27 -4.18 39.59
N THR A 168 -16.15 -3.18 39.71
CA THR A 168 -16.04 -1.86 39.06
C THR A 168 -14.69 -1.19 39.27
N GLU A 169 -14.18 -1.16 40.51
CA GLU A 169 -12.89 -0.51 40.83
C GLU A 169 -11.72 -1.18 40.10
N ILE A 170 -11.70 -2.52 40.07
CA ILE A 170 -10.65 -3.31 39.42
C ILE A 170 -10.75 -3.15 37.90
N LEU A 171 -11.96 -3.24 37.35
CA LEU A 171 -12.20 -3.07 35.90
C LEU A 171 -11.86 -1.67 35.42
N PHE A 172 -12.12 -0.64 36.23
CA PHE A 172 -11.78 0.73 35.91
C PHE A 172 -10.26 0.93 35.87
N LEU A 173 -9.52 0.37 36.84
CA LEU A 173 -8.06 0.40 36.83
C LEU A 173 -7.49 -0.34 35.60
N ILE A 174 -8.03 -1.51 35.28
CA ILE A 174 -7.64 -2.28 34.08
C ILE A 174 -7.90 -1.45 32.82
N ALA A 175 -9.08 -0.83 32.71
CA ALA A 175 -9.48 0.00 31.58
C ALA A 175 -8.49 1.14 31.32
N ILE A 176 -8.01 1.82 32.36
CA ILE A 176 -6.98 2.87 32.24
C ILE A 176 -5.67 2.30 31.70
N ILE A 177 -5.19 1.18 32.26
CA ILE A 177 -3.90 0.58 31.88
C ILE A 177 -3.91 0.09 30.43
N ILE A 178 -5.00 -0.54 30.00
CA ILE A 178 -5.09 -1.14 28.67
C ILE A 178 -5.61 -0.18 27.60
N GLY A 179 -6.12 0.99 27.97
CA GLY A 179 -6.73 1.97 27.05
C GLY A 179 -5.79 2.36 25.91
N ILE A 180 -4.51 2.66 26.21
CA ILE A 180 -3.51 3.00 25.19
C ILE A 180 -3.23 1.83 24.25
N PRO A 181 -2.91 0.60 24.74
CA PRO A 181 -2.83 -0.57 23.87
C PRO A 181 -4.07 -0.80 23.01
N PHE A 182 -5.27 -0.64 23.59
CA PHE A 182 -6.53 -0.83 22.89
C PHE A 182 -6.72 0.20 21.78
N PHE A 183 -6.44 1.46 22.06
CA PHE A 183 -6.41 2.53 21.08
C PHE A 183 -5.50 2.16 19.90
N LEU A 184 -4.23 1.84 20.18
CA LEU A 184 -3.23 1.51 19.15
C LEU A 184 -3.66 0.32 18.28
N LEU A 185 -4.17 -0.74 18.90
CA LEU A 185 -4.61 -1.94 18.18
C LEU A 185 -5.92 -1.70 17.42
N GLY A 186 -6.86 -0.97 18.02
CA GLY A 186 -8.18 -0.72 17.46
C GLY A 186 -8.13 0.08 16.17
N PHE A 187 -7.27 1.10 16.10
CA PHE A 187 -7.19 1.89 14.87
C PHE A 187 -6.36 1.21 13.76
N SER A 188 -5.37 0.40 14.11
CA SER A 188 -4.36 -0.07 13.13
C SER A 188 -4.56 -1.52 12.64
N ILE A 189 -5.01 -2.44 13.50
CA ILE A 189 -5.12 -3.86 13.14
C ILE A 189 -6.10 -4.10 11.97
N PRO A 190 -7.30 -3.49 11.93
CA PRO A 190 -8.21 -3.68 10.80
C PRO A 190 -7.62 -3.24 9.46
N VAL A 191 -6.90 -2.11 9.43
CA VAL A 191 -6.24 -1.64 8.21
C VAL A 191 -5.22 -2.66 7.73
N MET A 192 -4.39 -3.17 8.66
CA MET A 192 -3.40 -4.19 8.34
C MET A 192 -4.05 -5.49 7.85
N ALA A 193 -5.21 -5.85 8.41
CA ALA A 193 -5.97 -7.02 7.98
C ALA A 193 -6.48 -6.87 6.54
N TRP A 194 -7.02 -5.69 6.19
CA TRP A 194 -7.42 -5.39 4.81
C TRP A 194 -6.24 -5.30 3.85
N TRP A 195 -5.10 -4.80 4.31
CA TRP A 195 -3.87 -4.77 3.51
C TRP A 195 -3.35 -6.18 3.23
N ALA A 196 -3.41 -7.07 4.23
CA ALA A 196 -3.09 -8.49 4.08
C ALA A 196 -4.06 -9.17 3.10
N ILE A 197 -5.36 -8.92 3.20
CA ILE A 197 -6.37 -9.45 2.25
C ILE A 197 -6.07 -9.00 0.82
N SER A 198 -5.74 -7.72 0.61
CA SER A 198 -5.39 -7.19 -0.71
C SER A 198 -4.19 -7.92 -1.30
N LYS A 199 -3.11 -8.09 -0.52
CA LYS A 199 -1.92 -8.85 -0.93
C LYS A 199 -2.25 -10.30 -1.25
N GLU A 200 -2.97 -10.99 -0.37
CA GLU A 200 -3.32 -12.41 -0.50
C GLU A 200 -4.21 -12.66 -1.73
N ARG A 201 -5.16 -11.76 -2.02
CA ARG A 201 -6.12 -11.92 -3.12
C ARG A 201 -5.59 -11.47 -4.48
N LEU A 202 -4.83 -10.37 -4.54
CA LEU A 202 -4.29 -9.89 -5.82
C LEU A 202 -3.06 -10.68 -6.28
N GLY A 203 -2.31 -11.26 -5.34
CA GLY A 203 -1.15 -12.11 -5.63
C GLY A 203 0.03 -11.37 -6.27
N ILE A 204 0.05 -10.03 -6.23
CA ILE A 204 1.07 -9.22 -6.88
C ILE A 204 2.28 -9.07 -5.96
N LEU A 205 3.46 -9.48 -6.44
CA LEU A 205 4.72 -9.25 -5.74
C LEU A 205 4.99 -7.74 -5.64
N THR A 206 5.00 -7.26 -4.40
CA THR A 206 5.10 -5.83 -4.08
C THR A 206 6.30 -5.59 -3.19
N ARG A 207 7.11 -4.58 -3.52
CA ARG A 207 8.24 -4.18 -2.68
C ARG A 207 7.69 -3.48 -1.43
N GLN A 208 8.24 -3.82 -0.27
CA GLN A 208 7.78 -3.24 1.01
C GLN A 208 7.81 -1.71 0.98
N ARG A 209 8.90 -1.14 0.45
CA ARG A 209 9.09 0.32 0.36
C ARG A 209 8.03 1.00 -0.50
N ASP A 210 7.70 0.42 -1.65
CA ASP A 210 6.73 1.00 -2.56
C ASP A 210 5.35 1.01 -1.89
N ALA A 211 4.97 -0.12 -1.29
CA ALA A 211 3.71 -0.23 -0.56
C ALA A 211 3.61 0.73 0.64
N GLU A 212 4.69 0.91 1.40
CA GLU A 212 4.76 1.90 2.47
C GLU A 212 4.68 3.34 1.95
N SER A 213 5.26 3.63 0.77
CA SER A 213 5.15 4.95 0.14
C SER A 213 3.73 5.24 -0.34
N TRP A 214 3.03 4.25 -0.89
CA TRP A 214 1.61 4.38 -1.28
C TRP A 214 0.74 4.66 -0.04
N LEU A 215 0.94 3.88 1.03
CA LEU A 215 0.23 4.06 2.29
C LEU A 215 0.52 5.44 2.90
N PHE A 216 1.78 5.88 2.89
CA PHE A 216 2.18 7.19 3.39
C PHE A 216 1.55 8.33 2.61
N LEU A 217 1.53 8.26 1.28
CA LEU A 217 0.92 9.31 0.48
C LEU A 217 -0.61 9.37 0.67
N GLY A 218 -1.24 8.23 0.93
CA GLY A 218 -2.63 8.16 1.40
C GLY A 218 -2.84 8.93 2.70
N MET A 219 -1.99 8.72 3.71
CA MET A 219 -2.03 9.51 4.95
C MET A 219 -1.86 11.01 4.70
N MET A 220 -0.90 11.38 3.84
CA MET A 220 -0.62 12.78 3.51
C MET A 220 -1.73 13.44 2.70
N SER A 221 -2.51 12.68 1.92
CA SER A 221 -3.68 13.20 1.21
C SER A 221 -4.80 13.67 2.16
N GLY A 222 -4.74 13.29 3.44
CA GLY A 222 -5.60 13.85 4.50
C GLY A 222 -5.39 15.34 4.73
N PHE A 223 -4.17 15.86 4.58
CA PHE A 223 -3.90 17.28 4.78
C PHE A 223 -4.66 18.21 3.80
N PRO A 224 -4.50 18.06 2.47
CA PRO A 224 -5.26 18.91 1.54
C PRO A 224 -6.78 18.66 1.64
N ALA A 225 -7.22 17.46 2.00
CA ALA A 225 -8.63 17.20 2.24
C ALA A 225 -9.18 17.97 3.45
N ILE A 226 -8.44 18.02 4.57
CA ILE A 226 -8.79 18.87 5.72
C ILE A 226 -8.87 20.34 5.29
N VAL A 227 -7.91 20.81 4.47
CA VAL A 227 -7.94 22.19 3.99
C VAL A 227 -9.21 22.49 3.18
N ILE A 228 -9.59 21.58 2.28
CA ILE A 228 -10.82 21.69 1.48
C ILE A 228 -12.05 21.70 2.39
N ASN A 229 -12.15 20.71 3.28
CA ASN A 229 -13.35 20.48 4.08
C ASN A 229 -13.56 21.56 5.15
N SER A 230 -12.49 22.02 5.78
CA SER A 230 -12.56 22.91 6.94
C SER A 230 -12.44 24.40 6.60
N PHE A 231 -11.81 24.76 5.48
CA PHE A 231 -11.58 26.18 5.14
C PHE A 231 -12.17 26.59 3.79
N ILE A 232 -12.01 25.78 2.75
CA ILE A 232 -12.49 26.16 1.40
C ILE A 232 -14.00 25.98 1.27
N PHE A 233 -14.52 24.86 1.78
CA PHE A 233 -15.93 24.51 1.61
C PHE A 233 -16.91 25.47 2.31
N PRO A 234 -16.66 25.94 3.55
CA PRO A 234 -17.53 26.95 4.18
C PRO A 234 -17.69 28.22 3.34
N GLU A 235 -16.61 28.69 2.70
CA GLU A 235 -16.64 29.86 1.82
C GLU A 235 -17.50 29.59 0.56
N ILE A 236 -17.31 28.42 -0.06
CA ILE A 236 -18.13 28.00 -1.21
C ILE A 236 -19.61 27.90 -0.81
N ALA A 237 -19.90 27.31 0.35
CA ALA A 237 -21.27 27.17 0.86
C ALA A 237 -21.92 28.54 1.10
N GLY A 238 -21.17 29.50 1.66
CA GLY A 238 -21.64 30.87 1.83
C GLY A 238 -21.94 31.58 0.50
N ILE A 239 -21.09 31.41 -0.52
CA ILE A 239 -21.31 31.96 -1.87
C ILE A 239 -22.56 31.35 -2.51
N LEU A 240 -22.83 30.07 -2.28
CA LEU A 240 -24.02 29.36 -2.77
C LEU A 240 -25.30 29.71 -2.00
N GLY A 241 -25.21 30.53 -0.95
CA GLY A 241 -26.35 31.00 -0.16
C GLY A 241 -26.79 30.05 0.96
N PHE A 242 -25.95 29.10 1.37
CA PHE A 242 -26.20 28.30 2.56
C PHE A 242 -25.93 29.12 3.83
N ASP A 243 -26.72 28.87 4.88
CA ASP A 243 -26.52 29.49 6.19
C ASP A 243 -25.31 28.85 6.89
N THR A 244 -24.16 29.53 6.80
CA THR A 244 -22.91 29.09 7.41
C THR A 244 -22.89 29.23 8.93
N THR A 245 -23.86 29.92 9.52
CA THR A 245 -23.99 30.03 10.99
C THR A 245 -24.64 28.78 11.59
N ASN A 246 -25.39 28.03 10.80
CA ASN A 246 -25.99 26.77 11.21
C ASN A 246 -24.93 25.64 11.21
N GLN A 247 -24.39 25.36 12.39
CA GLN A 247 -23.33 24.35 12.58
C GLN A 247 -23.76 22.93 12.17
N GLU A 248 -25.01 22.53 12.44
CA GLU A 248 -25.51 21.19 12.09
C GLU A 248 -25.65 21.03 10.57
N LEU A 249 -26.16 22.06 9.89
CA LEU A 249 -26.23 22.10 8.43
C LEU A 249 -24.84 22.03 7.83
N MET A 250 -23.89 22.83 8.33
CA MET A 250 -22.52 22.85 7.82
C MET A 250 -21.79 21.52 8.05
N LEU A 251 -21.98 20.89 9.22
CA LEU A 251 -21.44 19.56 9.49
C LEU A 251 -22.00 18.52 8.52
N SER A 252 -23.31 18.56 8.28
CA SER A 252 -24.00 17.64 7.35
C SER A 252 -23.54 17.84 5.91
N LEU A 253 -23.50 19.09 5.42
CA LEU A 253 -23.02 19.41 4.07
C LEU A 253 -21.55 19.04 3.89
N THR A 254 -20.73 19.27 4.91
CA THR A 254 -19.31 18.88 4.88
C THR A 254 -19.17 17.37 4.81
N ALA A 255 -19.88 16.62 5.66
CA ALA A 255 -19.80 15.16 5.69
C ALA A 255 -20.34 14.51 4.41
N VAL A 256 -21.43 15.01 3.83
CA VAL A 256 -22.14 14.35 2.71
C VAL A 256 -21.64 14.80 1.34
N ILE A 257 -21.15 16.04 1.22
CA ILE A 257 -20.76 16.63 -0.07
C ILE A 257 -19.27 16.91 -0.11
N SER A 258 -18.79 17.74 0.82
CA SER A 258 -17.40 18.23 0.77
C SER A 258 -16.38 17.11 0.96
N ALA A 259 -16.53 16.32 2.02
CA ALA A 259 -15.61 15.25 2.36
C ALA A 259 -15.53 14.19 1.23
N PRO A 260 -16.64 13.66 0.69
CA PRO A 260 -16.56 12.73 -0.44
C PRO A 260 -15.85 13.31 -1.66
N ILE A 261 -16.14 14.56 -2.04
CA ILE A 261 -15.53 15.20 -3.21
C ILE A 261 -14.05 15.50 -2.95
N GLY A 262 -13.76 16.26 -1.89
CA GLY A 262 -12.41 16.72 -1.56
C GLY A 262 -11.47 15.55 -1.27
N GLU A 263 -11.90 14.59 -0.46
CA GLU A 263 -11.05 13.46 -0.10
C GLU A 263 -10.76 12.53 -1.28
N GLU A 264 -11.77 12.16 -2.08
CA GLU A 264 -11.54 11.24 -3.19
C GLU A 264 -10.71 11.89 -4.31
N ILE A 265 -10.83 13.21 -4.52
CA ILE A 265 -9.92 13.95 -5.41
C ILE A 265 -8.49 13.94 -4.86
N CYS A 266 -8.28 14.25 -3.58
CA CYS A 266 -6.95 14.25 -2.97
C CYS A 266 -6.31 12.85 -3.00
N LYS A 267 -7.08 11.80 -2.74
CA LYS A 267 -6.64 10.40 -2.85
C LYS A 267 -6.31 10.04 -4.30
N ALA A 268 -7.13 10.44 -5.28
CA ALA A 268 -6.86 10.21 -6.70
C ALA A 268 -5.54 10.85 -7.15
N LEU A 269 -5.27 12.08 -6.71
CA LEU A 269 -4.00 12.77 -6.97
C LEU A 269 -2.81 12.03 -6.34
N ALA A 270 -2.97 11.52 -5.12
CA ALA A 270 -1.97 10.66 -4.49
C ALA A 270 -1.71 9.39 -5.31
N VAL A 271 -2.74 8.74 -5.85
CA VAL A 271 -2.58 7.58 -6.73
C VAL A 271 -1.85 7.94 -8.03
N ALA A 272 -2.21 9.07 -8.65
CA ALA A 272 -1.64 9.52 -9.91
C ALA A 272 -0.11 9.75 -9.85
N ILE A 273 0.44 10.15 -8.69
CA ILE A 273 1.90 10.27 -8.49
C ILE A 273 2.64 8.95 -8.76
N PHE A 274 1.97 7.81 -8.54
CA PHE A 274 2.52 6.47 -8.77
C PHE A 274 2.15 5.87 -10.13
N MET A 275 1.57 6.64 -11.05
CA MET A 275 1.18 6.17 -12.39
C MET A 275 2.34 5.50 -13.14
N HIS A 276 3.57 5.99 -12.98
CA HIS A 276 4.78 5.42 -13.58
C HIS A 276 5.11 3.98 -13.10
N GLN A 277 4.51 3.52 -12.00
CA GLN A 277 4.71 2.17 -11.44
C GLN A 277 3.62 1.20 -11.88
N MET A 278 2.62 1.69 -12.60
CA MET A 278 1.48 0.90 -13.05
C MET A 278 1.78 0.32 -14.43
N ASP A 279 1.46 -0.96 -14.58
CA ASP A 279 1.54 -1.72 -15.82
C ASP A 279 0.15 -2.17 -16.32
N GLY A 280 -0.91 -1.85 -15.57
CA GLY A 280 -2.29 -2.14 -15.94
C GLY A 280 -3.27 -1.81 -14.81
N GLY A 281 -4.56 -2.04 -15.07
CA GLY A 281 -5.66 -1.76 -14.14
C GLY A 281 -5.49 -2.44 -12.79
N LYS A 282 -5.13 -3.73 -12.78
CA LYS A 282 -4.86 -4.49 -11.55
C LYS A 282 -3.78 -3.91 -10.64
N ARG A 283 -2.65 -3.44 -11.18
CA ARG A 283 -1.61 -2.77 -10.38
C ARG A 283 -2.07 -1.39 -9.91
N GLY A 284 -2.79 -0.65 -10.76
CA GLY A 284 -3.44 0.60 -10.38
C GLY A 284 -4.42 0.44 -9.22
N PHE A 285 -5.27 -0.59 -9.26
CA PHE A 285 -6.20 -0.93 -8.19
C PHE A 285 -5.47 -1.22 -6.88
N GLN A 286 -4.37 -1.99 -6.92
CA GLN A 286 -3.57 -2.28 -5.72
C GLN A 286 -3.00 -1.01 -5.06
N ILE A 287 -2.46 -0.11 -5.89
CA ILE A 287 -1.92 1.17 -5.43
C ILE A 287 -3.04 2.03 -4.85
N GLY A 288 -4.16 2.18 -5.57
CA GLY A 288 -5.35 2.89 -5.11
C GLY A 288 -5.90 2.35 -3.80
N PHE A 289 -6.02 1.03 -3.68
CA PHE A 289 -6.46 0.37 -2.46
C PHE A 289 -5.54 0.68 -1.28
N THR A 290 -4.22 0.66 -1.50
CA THR A 290 -3.23 0.96 -0.46
C THR A 290 -3.24 2.44 -0.07
N VAL A 291 -3.41 3.36 -1.03
CA VAL A 291 -3.57 4.80 -0.76
C VAL A 291 -4.84 5.05 0.07
N GLY A 292 -5.97 4.42 -0.29
CA GLY A 292 -7.22 4.51 0.45
C GLY A 292 -7.09 4.00 1.90
N LEU A 293 -6.39 2.88 2.11
CA LEU A 293 -6.04 2.41 3.47
C LEU A 293 -5.18 3.40 4.25
N GLY A 294 -4.27 4.10 3.57
CA GLY A 294 -3.44 5.15 4.16
C GLY A 294 -4.28 6.29 4.69
N PHE A 295 -5.23 6.79 3.88
CA PHE A 295 -6.17 7.81 4.31
C PHE A 295 -7.01 7.33 5.51
N ALA A 296 -7.55 6.11 5.41
CA ALA A 296 -8.34 5.50 6.46
C ALA A 296 -7.59 5.35 7.79
N LEU A 297 -6.25 5.21 7.80
CA LEU A 297 -5.46 5.15 9.04
C LEU A 297 -5.54 6.44 9.85
N ILE A 298 -5.37 7.59 9.19
CA ILE A 298 -5.40 8.90 9.84
C ILE A 298 -6.80 9.21 10.34
N GLU A 299 -7.79 8.97 9.50
CA GLU A 299 -9.18 9.18 9.86
C GLU A 299 -9.59 8.25 11.01
N ASN A 300 -9.28 6.95 10.93
CA ASN A 300 -9.59 5.98 11.97
C ASN A 300 -8.90 6.31 13.29
N LEU A 301 -7.68 6.83 13.27
CA LEU A 301 -7.01 7.27 14.49
C LEU A 301 -7.84 8.33 15.23
N GLN A 302 -8.40 9.32 14.52
CA GLN A 302 -9.25 10.36 15.14
C GLN A 302 -10.55 9.78 15.69
N TYR A 303 -11.28 8.99 14.91
CA TYR A 303 -12.54 8.39 15.35
C TYR A 303 -12.36 7.48 16.58
N ILE A 304 -11.31 6.65 16.59
CA ILE A 304 -11.06 5.76 17.72
C ILE A 304 -10.64 6.55 18.96
N LEU A 305 -9.86 7.62 18.81
CA LEU A 305 -9.49 8.48 19.93
C LEU A 305 -10.73 9.12 20.57
N LEU A 306 -11.60 9.73 19.77
CA LEU A 306 -12.84 10.38 20.23
C LEU A 306 -13.83 9.37 20.83
N SER A 307 -13.88 8.15 20.30
CA SER A 307 -14.83 7.13 20.77
C SER A 307 -14.65 6.69 22.23
N PHE A 308 -13.47 6.93 22.83
CA PHE A 308 -13.23 6.67 24.25
C PHE A 308 -14.02 7.60 25.17
N GLU A 309 -14.54 8.73 24.69
CA GLU A 309 -15.46 9.59 25.46
C GLU A 309 -16.76 8.84 25.83
N ALA A 310 -17.21 7.94 24.96
CA ALA A 310 -18.31 7.01 25.22
C ALA A 310 -17.84 5.68 25.88
N GLY A 311 -16.64 5.69 26.47
CA GLY A 311 -16.03 4.56 27.16
C GLY A 311 -15.66 3.38 26.25
N PHE A 312 -15.42 2.22 26.86
CA PHE A 312 -15.05 0.99 26.14
C PHE A 312 -16.17 0.47 25.22
N THR A 313 -17.42 0.89 25.43
CA THR A 313 -18.55 0.57 24.55
C THR A 313 -18.47 1.40 23.27
N GLY A 314 -18.28 2.71 23.41
CA GLY A 314 -18.06 3.62 22.28
C GLY A 314 -16.87 3.20 21.44
N PHE A 315 -15.75 2.88 22.09
CA PHE A 315 -14.57 2.31 21.44
C PHE A 315 -14.90 1.02 20.68
N ALA A 316 -15.52 0.03 21.32
CA ALA A 316 -15.79 -1.26 20.69
C ALA A 316 -16.69 -1.12 19.45
N LEU A 317 -17.77 -0.34 19.55
CA LEU A 317 -18.71 -0.13 18.44
C LEU A 317 -18.06 0.65 17.31
N THR A 318 -17.34 1.74 17.62
CA THR A 318 -16.66 2.56 16.61
C THR A 318 -15.56 1.77 15.91
N ALA A 319 -14.72 1.06 16.67
CA ALA A 319 -13.68 0.19 16.13
C ALA A 319 -14.26 -0.88 15.22
N LEU A 320 -15.33 -1.55 15.65
CA LEU A 320 -15.98 -2.60 14.85
C LEU A 320 -16.54 -2.04 13.54
N ILE A 321 -17.40 -1.01 13.60
CA ILE A 321 -18.06 -0.41 12.43
C ILE A 321 -17.03 0.09 11.43
N ARG A 322 -16.00 0.79 11.91
CA ARG A 322 -14.94 1.30 11.02
C ARG A 322 -14.08 0.17 10.46
N GLY A 323 -13.72 -0.79 11.32
CA GLY A 323 -12.92 -1.96 11.01
C GLY A 323 -13.42 -2.76 9.82
N ILE A 324 -14.72 -3.07 9.80
CA ILE A 324 -15.35 -3.90 8.76
C ILE A 324 -16.10 -3.09 7.69
N GLY A 325 -16.29 -1.79 7.92
CA GLY A 325 -17.14 -0.92 7.10
C GLY A 325 -16.38 0.21 6.40
N SER A 326 -16.12 1.32 7.10
CA SER A 326 -15.56 2.52 6.46
C SER A 326 -14.12 2.32 5.96
N ILE A 327 -13.28 1.55 6.68
CA ILE A 327 -11.90 1.25 6.27
C ILE A 327 -11.85 0.54 4.91
N PRO A 328 -12.54 -0.60 4.71
CA PRO A 328 -12.59 -1.22 3.38
C PRO A 328 -13.29 -0.30 2.37
N GLY A 329 -14.29 0.49 2.79
CA GLY A 329 -14.94 1.50 1.95
C GLY A 329 -13.90 2.40 1.26
N HIS A 330 -13.09 3.13 2.03
CA HIS A 330 -12.02 3.98 1.48
C HIS A 330 -11.06 3.22 0.56
N ALA A 331 -10.67 2.01 0.95
CA ALA A 331 -9.79 1.19 0.14
C ALA A 331 -10.42 0.83 -1.22
N PHE A 332 -11.70 0.47 -1.25
CA PHE A 332 -12.41 0.14 -2.49
C PHE A 332 -12.69 1.38 -3.35
N TRP A 333 -13.15 2.49 -2.78
CA TRP A 333 -13.43 3.72 -3.52
C TRP A 333 -12.17 4.26 -4.21
N THR A 334 -11.08 4.39 -3.47
CA THR A 334 -9.80 4.81 -4.05
C THR A 334 -9.21 3.75 -4.97
N GLY A 335 -9.45 2.47 -4.68
CA GLY A 335 -9.06 1.34 -5.55
C GLY A 335 -9.71 1.40 -6.93
N ILE A 336 -11.00 1.76 -7.03
CA ILE A 336 -11.71 1.95 -8.30
C ILE A 336 -11.05 3.06 -9.13
N THR A 337 -10.77 4.22 -8.52
CA THR A 337 -10.07 5.31 -9.21
C THR A 337 -8.65 4.90 -9.62
N GLY A 338 -7.95 4.16 -8.75
CA GLY A 338 -6.62 3.63 -9.07
C GLY A 338 -6.63 2.64 -10.22
N TYR A 339 -7.66 1.82 -10.36
CA TYR A 339 -7.83 0.92 -11.51
C TYR A 339 -7.86 1.69 -12.82
N ALA A 340 -8.68 2.73 -12.92
CA ALA A 340 -8.79 3.57 -14.12
C ALA A 340 -7.46 4.27 -14.47
N ILE A 341 -6.76 4.81 -13.46
CA ILE A 341 -5.44 5.42 -13.64
C ILE A 341 -4.42 4.39 -14.14
N GLY A 342 -4.43 3.18 -13.57
CA GLY A 342 -3.54 2.09 -13.97
C GLY A 342 -3.83 1.55 -15.37
N PHE A 343 -5.10 1.51 -15.76
CA PHE A 343 -5.52 1.14 -17.10
C PHE A 343 -4.95 2.11 -18.14
N LEU A 344 -5.14 3.41 -17.93
CA LEU A 344 -4.56 4.45 -18.79
C LEU A 344 -3.03 4.38 -18.83
N ALA A 345 -2.38 4.14 -17.69
CA ALA A 345 -0.93 3.97 -17.62
C ALA A 345 -0.42 2.77 -18.44
N GLY A 346 -1.17 1.66 -18.40
CA GLY A 346 -0.93 0.49 -19.23
C GLY A 346 -0.99 0.82 -20.72
N GLU A 347 -2.09 1.45 -21.16
CA GLU A 347 -2.28 1.85 -22.57
C GLU A 347 -1.17 2.77 -23.07
N MET A 348 -0.79 3.79 -22.29
CA MET A 348 0.30 4.70 -22.66
C MET A 348 1.65 3.98 -22.81
N ARG A 349 1.88 2.95 -21.99
CA ARG A 349 3.12 2.16 -22.02
C ARG A 349 3.15 1.20 -23.20
N GLU A 350 2.00 0.63 -23.58
CA GLU A 350 1.88 -0.19 -24.77
C GLU A 350 2.05 0.66 -26.04
N ALA A 351 1.39 1.81 -26.13
CA ALA A 351 1.54 2.75 -27.24
C ALA A 351 3.00 3.18 -27.46
N GLY A 352 3.73 3.48 -26.38
CA GLY A 352 5.15 3.83 -26.43
C GLY A 352 6.08 2.69 -26.87
N LYS A 353 5.69 1.42 -26.70
CA LYS A 353 6.44 0.28 -27.26
C LYS A 353 6.25 0.18 -28.77
N THR A 354 5.02 0.33 -29.26
CA THR A 354 4.70 0.30 -30.70
C THR A 354 5.35 1.44 -31.50
N GLU A 355 5.63 2.59 -30.89
CA GLU A 355 6.37 3.67 -31.55
C GLU A 355 7.89 3.43 -31.60
N SER A 356 8.46 2.75 -30.61
CA SER A 356 9.89 2.40 -30.58
C SER A 356 10.23 1.13 -31.39
N GLU A 357 9.23 0.32 -31.73
CA GLU A 357 9.32 -0.90 -32.55
C GLU A 357 8.63 -0.75 -33.92
N LYS A 358 8.59 0.45 -34.51
CA LYS A 358 8.41 0.51 -35.98
C LYS A 358 9.71 -0.03 -36.60
N PRO A 359 9.69 -1.17 -37.31
CA PRO A 359 10.87 -1.62 -38.01
C PRO A 359 11.15 -0.60 -39.11
N ASP A 360 12.37 -0.05 -39.14
CA ASP A 360 12.83 0.82 -40.25
C ASP A 360 12.88 0.08 -41.60
N ASP A 361 12.58 -1.22 -41.64
CA ASP A 361 12.48 -2.00 -42.86
C ASP A 361 11.67 -3.31 -42.65
N PRO A 362 10.55 -3.55 -43.36
CA PRO A 362 9.81 -4.81 -43.31
C PRO A 362 10.59 -6.02 -43.86
N SER A 363 11.82 -5.83 -44.36
CA SER A 363 12.69 -6.91 -44.84
C SER A 363 13.67 -7.50 -43.81
N GLN A 364 13.79 -6.93 -42.60
CA GLN A 364 14.68 -7.50 -41.57
C GLN A 364 14.07 -8.70 -40.86
N THR A 365 14.26 -9.87 -41.46
CA THR A 365 14.03 -11.17 -40.84
C THR A 365 15.28 -11.56 -40.04
N TRP A 366 15.15 -11.80 -38.74
CA TRP A 366 16.26 -12.27 -37.91
C TRP A 366 16.68 -13.69 -38.34
N MET A 367 17.86 -13.79 -38.95
CA MET A 367 18.49 -15.06 -39.35
C MET A 367 19.50 -15.48 -38.28
N LEU A 368 19.38 -16.71 -37.78
CA LEU A 368 20.31 -17.28 -36.79
C LEU A 368 21.47 -17.96 -37.52
N PHE A 369 22.71 -17.68 -37.14
CA PHE A 369 23.89 -18.32 -37.73
C PHE A 369 24.65 -19.16 -36.69
N ASP A 370 25.14 -20.33 -37.08
CA ASP A 370 25.99 -21.18 -36.25
C ASP A 370 27.36 -20.49 -36.01
N PRO A 371 27.78 -20.27 -34.75
CA PRO A 371 29.02 -19.56 -34.44
C PRO A 371 30.31 -20.24 -34.93
N ASN A 372 30.28 -21.54 -35.18
CA ASN A 372 31.46 -22.32 -35.58
C ASN A 372 31.52 -22.55 -37.09
N THR A 373 30.38 -22.57 -37.77
CA THR A 373 30.29 -22.91 -39.21
C THR A 373 29.82 -21.76 -40.10
N GLY A 374 29.18 -20.74 -39.54
CA GLY A 374 28.70 -19.55 -40.25
C GLY A 374 27.50 -19.81 -41.17
N GLN A 375 26.87 -20.98 -41.10
CA GLN A 375 25.66 -21.31 -41.86
C GLN A 375 24.39 -20.88 -41.11
N GLU A 376 23.36 -20.53 -41.87
CA GLU A 376 22.04 -20.14 -41.35
C GLU A 376 21.29 -21.37 -40.80
N ILE A 377 20.84 -21.28 -39.54
CA ILE A 377 20.11 -22.34 -38.85
C ILE A 377 18.61 -22.14 -39.12
N GLN A 378 18.01 -23.02 -39.92
CA GLN A 378 16.57 -23.01 -40.13
C GLN A 378 15.83 -23.66 -38.94
N PRO A 379 14.66 -23.15 -38.52
CA PRO A 379 13.98 -23.59 -37.29
C PRO A 379 13.56 -25.07 -37.23
N GLN A 380 13.66 -25.81 -38.33
CA GLN A 380 13.27 -27.23 -38.39
C GLN A 380 14.37 -28.18 -37.89
N ASP A 381 15.62 -27.73 -37.77
CA ASP A 381 16.76 -28.59 -37.37
C ASP A 381 17.12 -28.49 -35.87
N ALA A 382 16.41 -27.65 -35.10
CA ALA A 382 16.69 -27.40 -33.68
C ALA A 382 16.19 -28.49 -32.71
N ALA A 383 15.69 -29.62 -33.21
CA ALA A 383 15.12 -30.71 -32.39
C ALA A 383 16.15 -31.75 -31.90
N SER A 384 17.42 -31.65 -32.28
CA SER A 384 18.43 -32.63 -31.85
C SER A 384 19.73 -31.96 -31.41
N SER A 385 19.74 -31.46 -30.18
CA SER A 385 20.99 -31.38 -29.41
C SER A 385 20.66 -31.34 -27.92
N GLU A 386 20.91 -32.47 -27.27
CA GLU A 386 21.01 -32.59 -25.82
C GLU A 386 22.05 -31.58 -25.32
N THR A 387 21.62 -30.54 -24.61
CA THR A 387 22.55 -29.72 -23.83
C THR A 387 21.91 -29.26 -22.52
N ASN A 388 22.41 -29.89 -21.45
CA ASN A 388 22.52 -29.41 -20.07
C ASN A 388 21.31 -29.55 -19.14
N ALA A 389 21.22 -30.75 -18.57
CA ALA A 389 20.51 -31.11 -17.33
C ALA A 389 20.93 -30.34 -16.05
N LEU A 390 21.84 -29.35 -16.13
CA LEU A 390 22.23 -28.50 -14.99
C LEU A 390 21.38 -27.22 -14.90
N THR A 391 20.82 -26.75 -16.03
CA THR A 391 19.91 -25.61 -16.07
C THR A 391 18.53 -25.98 -15.52
N SER A 392 18.10 -27.25 -15.69
CA SER A 392 16.83 -27.76 -15.16
C SER A 392 16.85 -27.91 -13.64
N ALA A 393 17.98 -28.27 -13.03
CA ALA A 393 18.08 -28.38 -11.58
C ALA A 393 18.03 -26.99 -10.90
N PHE A 394 18.72 -25.99 -11.45
CA PHE A 394 18.64 -24.62 -10.93
C PHE A 394 17.25 -24.00 -11.15
N HIS A 395 16.64 -24.20 -12.31
CA HIS A 395 15.26 -23.77 -12.57
C HIS A 395 14.24 -24.52 -11.71
N GLN A 396 14.34 -25.83 -11.52
CA GLN A 396 13.48 -26.59 -10.61
C GLN A 396 13.69 -26.21 -9.14
N THR A 397 14.92 -25.88 -8.74
CA THR A 397 15.20 -25.41 -7.38
C THR A 397 14.67 -23.99 -7.18
N LEU A 398 14.78 -23.12 -8.17
CA LEU A 398 14.24 -21.75 -8.12
C LEU A 398 12.72 -21.74 -8.18
N GLU A 399 12.10 -22.57 -9.01
CA GLU A 399 10.64 -22.75 -9.09
C GLU A 399 10.08 -23.37 -7.80
N SER A 400 10.74 -24.38 -7.24
CA SER A 400 10.33 -24.95 -5.94
C SER A 400 10.55 -23.98 -4.77
N ARG A 401 11.59 -23.13 -4.82
CA ARG A 401 11.83 -22.04 -3.84
C ARG A 401 10.83 -20.89 -4.01
N LEU A 402 10.40 -20.57 -5.23
CA LEU A 402 9.34 -19.60 -5.51
C LEU A 402 7.96 -20.15 -5.10
N GLN A 403 7.73 -21.46 -5.22
CA GLN A 403 6.55 -22.15 -4.69
C GLN A 403 6.53 -22.21 -3.15
N GLN A 404 7.69 -22.15 -2.49
CA GLN A 404 7.78 -21.98 -1.02
C GLN A 404 7.37 -20.58 -0.54
N ILE A 405 7.35 -19.58 -1.42
CA ILE A 405 6.56 -18.36 -1.19
C ILE A 405 5.12 -18.74 -1.50
N SER A 406 4.44 -19.34 -0.52
CA SER A 406 3.07 -19.82 -0.66
C SER A 406 2.14 -18.64 -0.95
N LEU A 407 1.98 -18.30 -2.23
CA LEU A 407 0.80 -17.58 -2.69
C LEU A 407 -0.37 -18.53 -2.46
N PRO A 408 -1.38 -18.14 -1.67
CA PRO A 408 -2.52 -19.02 -1.41
C PRO A 408 -3.16 -19.44 -2.73
N LYS A 409 -3.47 -20.73 -2.85
CA LYS A 409 -4.19 -21.30 -4.00
C LYS A 409 -5.53 -20.57 -4.09
N ILE A 410 -5.68 -19.73 -5.11
CA ILE A 410 -6.90 -18.95 -5.35
C ILE A 410 -7.97 -19.94 -5.80
N GLU A 411 -8.97 -20.18 -4.96
CA GLU A 411 -10.14 -20.98 -5.31
C GLU A 411 -10.97 -20.18 -6.33
N GLU A 412 -11.09 -20.73 -7.55
CA GLU A 412 -11.73 -20.07 -8.68
C GLU A 412 -13.25 -20.10 -8.54
N ILE A 413 -13.87 -18.94 -8.34
CA ILE A 413 -15.32 -18.78 -8.44
C ILE A 413 -15.58 -17.76 -9.56
N PRO A 414 -16.25 -18.15 -10.67
CA PRO A 414 -16.57 -17.21 -11.75
C PRO A 414 -17.52 -16.10 -11.26
N GLY A 415 -17.33 -14.89 -11.80
CA GLY A 415 -18.17 -13.72 -11.51
C GLY A 415 -17.46 -12.63 -10.70
N GLY A 416 -17.33 -11.45 -11.30
CA GLY A 416 -16.76 -10.25 -10.68
C GLY A 416 -17.16 -8.99 -11.46
N ILE A 417 -17.17 -7.84 -10.79
CA ILE A 417 -17.50 -6.54 -11.39
C ILE A 417 -16.19 -5.85 -11.75
N ARG A 418 -16.03 -5.46 -13.01
CA ARG A 418 -14.87 -4.66 -13.42
C ARG A 418 -15.08 -3.20 -13.03
N PRO A 419 -14.09 -2.55 -12.40
CA PRO A 419 -14.15 -1.12 -12.23
C PRO A 419 -14.18 -0.40 -13.59
N PRO A 420 -14.79 0.79 -13.69
CA PRO A 420 -14.74 1.59 -14.91
C PRO A 420 -13.29 1.94 -15.28
N SER A 421 -12.97 1.92 -16.58
CA SER A 421 -11.65 2.31 -17.11
C SER A 421 -11.48 3.82 -17.26
N SER A 422 -12.57 4.57 -17.36
CA SER A 422 -12.55 6.04 -17.40
C SER A 422 -12.28 6.60 -16.01
N ILE A 423 -11.24 7.44 -15.87
CA ILE A 423 -10.88 8.10 -14.61
C ILE A 423 -12.04 8.93 -14.05
N VAL A 424 -12.77 9.64 -14.92
CA VAL A 424 -13.91 10.48 -14.49
C VAL A 424 -15.03 9.61 -13.94
N MET A 425 -15.39 8.53 -14.63
CA MET A 425 -16.44 7.62 -14.16
C MET A 425 -16.03 6.93 -12.86
N ALA A 426 -14.77 6.48 -12.75
CA ALA A 426 -14.22 5.86 -11.57
C ALA A 426 -14.26 6.79 -10.35
N LEU A 427 -13.81 8.04 -10.52
CA LEU A 427 -13.84 9.05 -9.48
C LEU A 427 -15.28 9.40 -9.06
N MET A 428 -16.21 9.53 -10.02
CA MET A 428 -17.62 9.76 -9.71
C MET A 428 -18.21 8.60 -8.92
N CYS A 429 -17.92 7.35 -9.27
CA CYS A 429 -18.35 6.19 -8.50
C CYS A 429 -17.77 6.21 -7.06
N ALA A 430 -16.50 6.59 -6.90
CA ALA A 430 -15.85 6.71 -5.60
C ALA A 430 -16.51 7.79 -4.73
N ILE A 431 -16.73 8.99 -5.29
CA ILE A 431 -17.39 10.11 -4.62
C ILE A 431 -18.82 9.74 -4.21
N LEU A 432 -19.58 9.11 -5.11
CA LEU A 432 -20.97 8.70 -4.82
C LEU A 432 -21.02 7.59 -3.78
N GLY A 433 -20.13 6.60 -3.83
CA GLY A 433 -20.05 5.53 -2.85
C GLY A 433 -19.69 6.05 -1.45
N HIS A 434 -18.73 6.98 -1.38
CA HIS A 434 -18.35 7.63 -0.13
C HIS A 434 -19.46 8.56 0.39
N GLY A 435 -20.06 9.38 -0.49
CA GLY A 435 -21.19 10.24 -0.13
C GLY A 435 -22.43 9.46 0.31
N LEU A 436 -22.69 8.27 -0.26
CA LEU A 436 -23.75 7.38 0.21
C LEU A 436 -23.47 6.87 1.63
N TRP A 437 -22.23 6.50 1.94
CA TRP A 437 -21.84 6.07 3.28
C TRP A 437 -22.08 7.18 4.31
N ASN A 438 -21.56 8.38 4.05
CA ASN A 438 -21.68 9.52 4.97
C ASN A 438 -23.13 10.04 5.04
N GLY A 439 -23.80 10.14 3.89
CA GLY A 439 -25.19 10.54 3.77
C GLY A 439 -26.12 9.64 4.56
N THR A 440 -25.94 8.33 4.51
CA THR A 440 -26.75 7.39 5.30
C THR A 440 -26.52 7.60 6.80
N ALA A 441 -25.26 7.81 7.23
CA ALA A 441 -24.93 8.04 8.64
C ALA A 441 -25.55 9.35 9.19
N VAL A 442 -25.72 10.37 8.35
CA VAL A 442 -26.35 11.65 8.70
C VAL A 442 -27.88 11.57 8.60
N PHE A 443 -28.42 11.15 7.46
CA PHE A 443 -29.86 11.29 7.18
C PHE A 443 -30.73 10.26 7.88
N VAL A 444 -30.26 9.03 8.12
CA VAL A 444 -31.07 8.01 8.81
C VAL A 444 -31.52 8.46 10.19
N PRO A 445 -30.63 8.88 11.11
CA PRO A 445 -31.07 9.35 12.43
C PRO A 445 -31.93 10.62 12.33
N THR A 446 -31.60 11.55 11.43
CA THR A 446 -32.37 12.79 11.23
C THR A 446 -33.80 12.51 10.75
N ILE A 447 -33.98 11.62 9.77
CA ILE A 447 -35.30 11.27 9.23
C ILE A 447 -36.16 10.62 10.31
N VAL A 448 -35.60 9.68 11.09
CA VAL A 448 -36.35 8.98 12.14
C VAL A 448 -36.85 9.95 13.20
N LEU A 449 -36.01 10.89 13.63
CA LEU A 449 -36.41 11.92 14.59
C LEU A 449 -37.42 12.90 13.99
N TYR A 450 -37.24 13.28 12.72
CA TYR A 450 -38.15 14.19 12.02
C TYR A 450 -39.58 13.63 11.88
N VAL A 451 -39.73 12.33 11.65
CA VAL A 451 -41.05 11.67 11.59
C VAL A 451 -41.65 11.33 12.96
N GLY A 452 -41.04 11.82 14.05
CA GLY A 452 -41.54 11.63 15.43
C GLY A 452 -41.09 10.33 16.11
N GLY A 453 -40.04 9.68 15.60
CA GLY A 453 -39.42 8.52 16.25
C GLY A 453 -38.65 8.89 17.52
N SER A 454 -38.50 7.92 18.43
CA SER A 454 -37.69 8.10 19.65
C SER A 454 -36.19 8.04 19.34
N GLU A 455 -35.36 8.55 20.26
CA GLU A 455 -33.89 8.40 20.19
C GLU A 455 -33.47 6.93 20.08
N GLY A 456 -34.14 6.04 20.82
CA GLY A 456 -33.90 4.60 20.72
C GLY A 456 -34.20 4.03 19.33
N ALA A 457 -35.29 4.48 18.70
CA ALA A 457 -35.61 4.09 17.32
C ALA A 457 -34.58 4.62 16.31
N SER A 458 -34.08 5.84 16.52
CA SER A 458 -33.04 6.47 15.70
C SER A 458 -31.72 5.68 15.77
N ILE A 459 -31.30 5.27 16.97
CA ILE A 459 -30.11 4.43 17.17
C ILE A 459 -30.28 3.07 16.47
N LEU A 460 -31.42 2.40 16.65
CA LEU A 460 -31.68 1.10 16.02
C LEU A 460 -31.68 1.19 14.49
N ALA A 461 -32.32 2.23 13.93
CA ALA A 461 -32.33 2.47 12.50
C ALA A 461 -30.92 2.74 11.96
N SER A 462 -30.12 3.52 12.68
CA SER A 462 -28.73 3.83 12.31
C SER A 462 -27.84 2.59 12.33
N LEU A 463 -27.99 1.73 13.34
CA LEU A 463 -27.27 0.44 13.40
C LEU A 463 -27.69 -0.49 12.27
N PHE A 464 -28.98 -0.59 11.97
CA PHE A 464 -29.49 -1.40 10.87
C PHE A 464 -28.98 -0.90 9.51
N ALA A 465 -29.06 0.41 9.26
CA ALA A 465 -28.54 1.01 8.03
C ALA A 465 -27.03 0.81 7.90
N THR A 466 -26.27 0.97 8.99
CA THR A 466 -24.83 0.69 9.02
C THR A 466 -24.53 -0.78 8.67
N LEU A 467 -25.31 -1.73 9.19
CA LEU A 467 -25.14 -3.14 8.89
C LEU A 467 -25.39 -3.45 7.40
N LEU A 468 -26.41 -2.82 6.80
CA LEU A 468 -26.66 -2.92 5.36
C LEU A 468 -25.53 -2.33 4.53
N LEU A 469 -24.99 -1.17 4.92
CA LEU A 469 -23.87 -0.55 4.24
C LEU A 469 -22.60 -1.40 4.33
N VAL A 470 -22.28 -1.92 5.52
CA VAL A 470 -21.16 -2.85 5.72
C VAL A 470 -21.32 -4.07 4.81
N ALA A 471 -22.49 -4.71 4.80
CA ALA A 471 -22.75 -5.84 3.92
C ALA A 471 -22.57 -5.47 2.44
N GLY A 472 -23.09 -4.29 2.04
CA GLY A 472 -22.94 -3.76 0.68
C GLY A 472 -21.48 -3.55 0.27
N VAL A 473 -20.67 -2.89 1.10
CA VAL A 473 -19.24 -2.66 0.85
C VAL A 473 -18.49 -3.98 0.76
N LEU A 474 -18.77 -4.95 1.62
CA LEU A 474 -18.11 -6.25 1.61
C LEU A 474 -18.48 -7.07 0.36
N VAL A 475 -19.76 -7.09 -0.03
CA VAL A 475 -20.23 -7.79 -1.24
C VAL A 475 -19.65 -7.14 -2.49
N LEU A 476 -19.76 -5.82 -2.62
CA LEU A 476 -19.24 -5.07 -3.75
C LEU A 476 -17.71 -5.18 -3.83
N GLY A 477 -17.02 -5.00 -2.71
CA GLY A 477 -15.58 -5.15 -2.62
C GLY A 477 -15.09 -6.53 -3.02
N ASN A 478 -15.80 -7.59 -2.61
CA ASN A 478 -15.50 -8.94 -3.05
C ASN A 478 -15.71 -9.12 -4.57
N ALA A 479 -16.79 -8.57 -5.12
CA ALA A 479 -17.05 -8.59 -6.56
C ALA A 479 -15.99 -7.82 -7.36
N LEU A 480 -15.53 -6.66 -6.87
CA LEU A 480 -14.46 -5.87 -7.48
C LEU A 480 -13.13 -6.63 -7.49
N MET A 481 -12.72 -7.21 -6.36
CA MET A 481 -11.49 -8.00 -6.28
C MET A 481 -11.48 -9.17 -7.26
N ARG A 482 -12.63 -9.83 -7.45
CA ARG A 482 -12.80 -10.90 -8.44
C ARG A 482 -12.70 -10.36 -9.87
N GLY A 483 -13.35 -9.23 -10.16
CA GLY A 483 -13.32 -8.60 -11.48
C GLY A 483 -11.91 -8.16 -11.90
N VAL A 484 -11.18 -7.53 -10.99
CA VAL A 484 -9.79 -7.09 -11.19
C VAL A 484 -8.85 -8.29 -11.43
N ASN A 485 -9.04 -9.40 -10.72
CA ASN A 485 -8.25 -10.61 -10.94
C ASN A 485 -8.56 -11.33 -12.27
N GLY A 486 -9.73 -11.07 -12.88
CA GLY A 486 -10.11 -11.63 -14.18
C GLY A 486 -9.39 -11.00 -15.38
N GLU A 487 -8.83 -9.79 -15.23
CA GLU A 487 -8.19 -9.00 -16.29
C GLU A 487 -6.99 -9.73 -16.94
N ASP A 488 -6.12 -10.34 -16.12
CA ASP A 488 -4.94 -11.06 -16.59
C ASP A 488 -5.27 -12.29 -17.47
N LYS A 489 -6.52 -12.78 -17.42
CA LYS A 489 -6.94 -14.00 -18.12
C LYS A 489 -7.48 -13.72 -19.53
N GLU A 490 -8.14 -12.59 -19.76
CA GLU A 490 -8.62 -12.22 -21.10
C GLU A 490 -7.49 -11.73 -22.01
N ALA A 491 -6.51 -11.01 -21.47
CA ALA A 491 -5.33 -10.55 -22.22
C ALA A 491 -4.45 -11.71 -22.73
N LYS A 492 -4.47 -12.88 -22.07
CA LYS A 492 -3.79 -14.10 -22.53
C LYS A 492 -4.61 -14.95 -23.51
N GLY A 493 -5.88 -14.62 -23.73
CA GLY A 493 -6.79 -15.37 -24.61
C GLY A 493 -6.84 -14.88 -26.06
N THR A 494 -6.25 -13.74 -26.39
CA THR A 494 -6.46 -13.06 -27.69
C THR A 494 -5.31 -13.17 -28.70
N HIS A 495 -4.24 -13.91 -28.41
CA HIS A 495 -3.18 -14.19 -29.39
C HIS A 495 -2.72 -15.65 -29.37
N ILE A 496 -3.57 -16.54 -29.87
CA ILE A 496 -3.10 -17.72 -30.59
C ILE A 496 -3.59 -17.54 -32.02
N PRO A 497 -2.76 -17.12 -32.98
CA PRO A 497 -3.14 -17.23 -34.37
C PRO A 497 -3.35 -18.72 -34.66
N THR A 498 -4.60 -19.09 -34.92
CA THR A 498 -4.91 -20.40 -35.50
C THR A 498 -4.15 -20.49 -36.82
N PRO A 499 -3.24 -21.47 -36.99
CA PRO A 499 -2.62 -21.70 -38.28
C PRO A 499 -3.71 -22.21 -39.23
N THR A 500 -4.02 -21.43 -40.26
CA THR A 500 -4.67 -21.91 -41.48
C THR A 500 -3.63 -22.45 -42.44
#